data_AF-A0A382K466-F1
#
_entry.id   AF-A0A382K466-F1
#
_cell.length_a   1.000
_cell.length_b   1.000
_cell.length_c   1.000
_cell.angle_alpha   90.00
_cell.angle_beta   90.00
_cell.angle_gamma   90.00
#
_symmetry.space_group_name_H-M   'P 1'
#
loop_
_entity.id
_entity.type
_entity.pdbx_description
1 polymer ?
#
loop_
_entity_poly.entity_id
_entity_poly.type
_entity_poly.pdbx_seq_one_letter_code
_entity_poly.pdbx_strand_id
1 'polypeptide(L)' 'MSENFKIGVVGAGIQGVCSALFLQKKGYEVTLFDRD' A
#
# COMPACT_ATOMS: atom_id res chain seq x y z
N MET A 1 7.53 13.81 16.49
CA MET A 1 7.85 12.63 15.67
C MET A 1 6.65 12.35 14.76
N SER A 2 6.80 12.51 13.45
CA SER A 2 5.87 11.86 12.51
C SER A 2 6.37 10.44 12.31
N GLU A 3 5.71 9.45 12.92
CA GLU A 3 6.03 8.06 12.63
C GLU A 3 5.66 7.80 11.17
N ASN A 4 6.67 7.51 10.34
CA ASN A 4 6.44 7.09 8.95
C ASN A 4 5.93 5.66 8.98
N PHE A 5 4.61 5.50 9.04
CA PHE A 5 3.97 4.19 8.98
C PHE A 5 4.23 3.56 7.61
N LYS A 6 4.91 2.41 7.63
CA LYS A 6 5.11 1.56 6.46
C LYS A 6 3.97 0.56 6.36
N ILE A 7 3.35 0.48 5.19
CA ILE A 7 2.18 -0.37 4.95
C ILE A 7 2.50 -1.38 3.85
N GLY A 8 2.32 -2.67 4.15
CA GLY A 8 2.37 -3.74 3.16
C GLY A 8 0.95 -4.13 2.70
N VAL A 9 0.72 -4.21 1.39
CA VAL A 9 -0.50 -4.75 0.79
C VAL A 9 -0.15 -6.05 0.06
N VAL A 10 -0.84 -7.15 0.35
CA VAL A 10 -0.57 -8.46 -0.25
C VAL A 10 -1.68 -8.84 -1.24
N GLY A 11 -1.29 -9.11 -2.47
CA GLY A 11 -2.15 -9.40 -3.62
C GLY A 11 -2.39 -8.18 -4.51
N ALA A 12 -2.00 -8.24 -5.78
CA ALA A 12 -2.17 -7.16 -6.76
C ALA A 12 -3.48 -7.27 -7.60
N GLY A 13 -4.50 -7.95 -7.05
CA GLY A 13 -5.85 -7.86 -7.60
C GLY A 13 -6.43 -6.44 -7.48
N ILE A 14 -7.54 -6.17 -8.16
CA ILE A 14 -8.12 -4.81 -8.24
C ILE A 14 -8.33 -4.14 -6.87
N GLN A 15 -8.75 -4.91 -5.86
CA GLN A 15 -8.96 -4.40 -4.50
C GLN A 15 -7.64 -4.03 -3.81
N GLY A 16 -6.60 -4.84 -4.00
CA GLY A 16 -5.27 -4.60 -3.43
C GLY A 16 -4.62 -3.37 -4.03
N VAL A 17 -4.67 -3.24 -5.37
CA VAL A 17 -4.17 -2.05 -6.08
C VAL A 17 -4.93 -0.79 -5.67
N CYS A 18 -6.27 -0.83 -5.61
CA CYS A 18 -7.07 0.32 -5.18
C CYS A 18 -6.77 0.74 -3.74
N SER A 19 -6.60 -0.22 -2.84
CA SER A 19 -6.24 0.04 -1.44
C SER A 19 -4.85 0.62 -1.30
N ALA A 20 -3.85 0.06 -2.01
CA ALA A 20 -2.49 0.56 -2.04
C ALA A 20 -2.42 2.00 -2.58
N LEU A 21 -3.11 2.27 -3.69
CA LEU A 21 -3.17 3.60 -4.29
C LEU A 21 -3.84 4.63 -3.38
N PHE A 22 -4.93 4.25 -2.71
CA PHE A 22 -5.62 5.11 -1.76
C PHE A 22 -4.71 5.52 -0.59
N LEU A 23 -3.98 4.56 -0.03
CA LEU A 23 -3.05 4.80 1.08
C LEU A 23 -1.84 5.61 0.63
N GLN A 24 -1.29 5.33 -0.56
CA GLN A 24 -0.21 6.12 -1.14
C GLN A 24 -0.64 7.59 -1.34
N LYS A 25 -1.85 7.83 -1.85
CA LYS A 25 -2.42 9.20 -2.01
C LYS A 25 -2.60 9.94 -0.68
N LYS A 26 -2.70 9.23 0.44
CA LYS A 26 -2.73 9.80 1.79
C LYS A 26 -1.35 10.09 2.38
N GLY A 27 -0.27 9.79 1.67
CA GLY A 27 1.10 10.08 2.08
C GLY A 27 1.78 8.96 2.87
N TYR A 28 1.22 7.75 2.88
CA TYR A 28 1.86 6.59 3.50
C TYR A 28 2.91 5.94 2.59
N GLU A 29 3.96 5.38 3.17
CA GLU A 29 4.93 4.53 2.48
C GLU A 29 4.29 3.14 2.27
N VAL A 30 3.87 2.83 1.04
CA VAL A 30 3.16 1.60 0.71
C VAL A 30 4.01 0.68 -0.17
N THR A 31 4.11 -0.59 0.19
CA THR A 31 4.68 -1.66 -0.65
C THR A 31 3.57 -2.64 -1.03
N LEU A 32 3.35 -2.86 -2.33
CA LEU A 32 2.43 -3.86 -2.85
C LEU A 32 3.21 -5.12 -3.19
N PHE A 33 2.81 -6.25 -2.63
CA PHE A 33 3.36 -7.56 -2.91
C PHE A 33 2.38 -8.33 -3.79
N ASP A 34 2.89 -8.94 -4.85
CA ASP A 34 2.15 -9.94 -5.61
C ASP A 34 2.89 -11.27 -5.57
N ARG A 35 2.23 -12.34 -5.99
CA ARG A 35 2.81 -13.70 -5.94
C ARG A 35 3.83 -13.94 -7.07
N ASP A 36 3.63 -13.29 -8.21
CA ASP A 36 4.46 -13.40 -9.41
C ASP A 36 5.50 -12.27 -9.53
#